data_AF-A0A945ZG21-F1
#
_entry.id   AF-A0A945ZG21-F1
#
_cell.length_a   1.000
_cell.length_b   1.000
_cell.length_c   1.000
_cell.angle_alpha   90.00
_cell.angle_beta   90.00
_cell.angle_gamma   90.00
#
_symmetry.space_group_name_H-M   'P 1'
#
loop_
_entity.id
_entity.type
_entity.pdbx_description
1 polymer ?
#
loop_
_entity_poly.entity_id
_entity_poly.type
_entity_poly.pdbx_seq_one_letter_code
_entity_poly.pdbx_strand_id
1 'polypeptide(L)'
;MTRGPKKIFTIERKRGQVPAASASESTDTHAILAAVRALSDRLDAQLSAAPNRLEIDAEQASKIDLIQTEMADISGRIRATKAEIAALRHPLAQDDQFGIATSELSAIVSQTEGATEQIMDAGERVEAALEDLLSQDMDDYAKARLGDISDEITKIYENCNFQDLTGQRITKVISVLTYIEERVDAMVGAWNIKEFEAMPLPDVELTRKDEDLSLTGPAQETTGDTFDQNDIDALFD
;
A
#
# COMPACT_ATOMS: atom_id res chain seq x y z
N MET A 1 -24.41 -23.01 76.74
CA MET A 1 -24.20 -23.92 77.89
C MET A 1 -25.53 -24.16 78.55
N THR A 2 -26.05 -25.40 78.57
CA THR A 2 -26.62 -26.08 79.75
C THR A 2 -27.22 -27.42 79.32
N ARG A 3 -26.61 -28.48 79.85
CA ARG A 3 -27.08 -29.87 79.81
C ARG A 3 -28.38 -30.01 80.62
N GLY A 4 -29.27 -30.88 80.18
CA GLY A 4 -30.39 -31.45 80.95
C GLY A 4 -30.56 -32.94 80.58
N PRO A 5 -31.12 -33.80 81.45
CA PRO A 5 -30.37 -34.96 81.97
C PRO A 5 -30.69 -36.32 81.32
N LYS A 6 -29.69 -37.22 81.41
CA LYS A 6 -29.81 -38.69 81.28
C LYS A 6 -30.43 -39.30 82.54
N LYS A 7 -31.21 -40.39 82.40
CA LYS A 7 -31.15 -41.68 83.16
C LYS A 7 -32.23 -42.66 82.62
N ILE A 8 -31.88 -43.79 81.98
CA ILE A 8 -31.53 -45.16 82.49
C ILE A 8 -32.72 -46.16 82.39
N PHE A 9 -32.59 -47.08 81.43
CA PHE A 9 -32.93 -48.53 81.31
C PHE A 9 -34.16 -49.18 81.98
N THR A 10 -34.91 -49.98 81.19
CA THR A 10 -35.41 -51.36 81.46
C THR A 10 -35.95 -51.94 80.14
N ILE A 11 -35.19 -52.71 79.37
CA ILE A 11 -35.20 -54.19 79.22
C ILE A 11 -36.60 -54.81 79.04
N GLU A 12 -36.99 -55.08 77.78
CA GLU A 12 -37.78 -56.29 77.47
C GLU A 12 -37.28 -56.98 76.21
N ARG A 13 -37.20 -58.31 76.34
CA ARG A 13 -36.69 -59.29 75.39
C ARG A 13 -37.73 -59.56 74.31
N LYS A 14 -37.31 -59.60 73.04
CA LYS A 14 -37.86 -60.57 72.09
C LYS A 14 -36.73 -61.24 71.31
N ARG A 15 -36.43 -62.45 71.76
CA ARG A 15 -35.45 -63.38 71.23
C ARG A 15 -36.01 -63.97 69.95
N GLY A 16 -35.29 -63.80 68.84
CA GLY A 16 -35.66 -64.32 67.52
C GLY A 16 -34.44 -64.39 66.61
N GLN A 17 -33.53 -65.30 66.96
CA GLN A 17 -32.60 -66.03 66.09
C GLN A 17 -31.52 -65.24 65.30
N VAL A 18 -30.27 -65.43 65.74
CA VAL A 18 -29.03 -65.14 65.00
C VAL A 18 -28.50 -66.47 64.45
N PRO A 19 -27.99 -66.57 63.21
CA PRO A 19 -27.01 -67.58 62.86
C PRO A 19 -25.60 -67.06 63.18
N ALA A 20 -24.85 -67.89 63.90
CA ALA A 20 -23.54 -67.61 64.45
C ALA A 20 -22.39 -67.66 63.42
N ALA A 21 -21.43 -66.76 63.65
CA ALA A 21 -19.97 -66.96 63.69
C ALA A 21 -19.14 -67.49 62.49
N SER A 22 -18.22 -66.60 62.08
CA SER A 22 -16.78 -66.79 61.79
C SER A 22 -16.31 -67.65 60.60
N ALA A 23 -15.64 -67.00 59.64
CA ALA A 23 -14.49 -67.55 58.92
C ALA A 23 -13.66 -66.43 58.24
N SER A 24 -12.40 -66.26 58.68
CA SER A 24 -11.22 -65.82 57.92
C SER A 24 -11.41 -64.86 56.74
N GLU A 25 -11.06 -63.58 56.91
CA GLU A 25 -10.63 -62.72 55.79
C GLU A 25 -9.31 -63.27 55.23
N SER A 26 -9.39 -64.31 54.40
CA SER A 26 -8.33 -64.57 53.45
C SER A 26 -8.45 -63.49 52.39
N THR A 27 -7.69 -62.41 52.54
CA THR A 27 -7.50 -61.43 51.48
C THR A 27 -7.14 -62.21 50.22
N ASP A 28 -8.06 -62.22 49.26
CA ASP A 28 -7.96 -63.08 48.09
C ASP A 28 -6.82 -62.55 47.21
N THR A 29 -5.63 -63.08 47.45
CA THR A 29 -4.38 -62.67 46.82
C THR A 29 -4.50 -62.77 45.31
N HIS A 30 -5.34 -63.67 44.81
CA HIS A 30 -5.66 -63.81 43.40
C HIS A 30 -6.48 -62.63 42.86
N ALA A 31 -7.46 -62.14 43.61
CA ALA A 31 -8.26 -60.97 43.23
C ALA A 31 -7.41 -59.68 43.21
N ILE A 32 -6.50 -59.52 44.18
CA ILE A 32 -5.55 -58.39 44.19
C ILE A 32 -4.58 -58.49 43.01
N LEU A 33 -4.01 -59.67 42.74
CA LEU A 33 -3.12 -59.86 41.60
C LEU A 33 -3.82 -59.63 40.25
N ALA A 34 -5.10 -60.00 40.13
CA ALA A 34 -5.90 -59.71 38.95
C ALA A 34 -6.15 -58.20 38.78
N ALA A 35 -6.47 -57.49 39.86
CA ALA A 35 -6.65 -56.04 39.84
C ALA A 35 -5.34 -55.29 39.51
N VAL A 36 -4.20 -55.76 40.04
CA VAL A 36 -2.88 -55.20 39.75
C VAL A 36 -2.49 -55.43 38.28
N ARG A 37 -2.77 -56.60 37.71
CA ARG A 37 -2.55 -56.86 36.27
C ARG A 37 -3.43 -55.97 35.40
N ALA A 38 -4.72 -55.87 35.71
CA ALA A 38 -5.63 -54.99 34.98
C ALA A 38 -5.23 -53.51 35.07
N LEU A 39 -4.64 -53.09 36.19
CA LEU A 39 -4.08 -51.75 36.34
C LEU A 39 -2.79 -51.58 35.55
N SER A 40 -1.91 -52.58 35.53
CA SER A 40 -0.68 -52.60 34.72
C SER A 40 -1.01 -52.51 33.23
N ASP A 41 -1.96 -53.32 32.75
CA ASP A 41 -2.38 -53.31 31.34
C ASP A 41 -2.98 -51.95 30.94
N ARG A 42 -3.71 -51.30 31.84
CA ARG A 42 -4.23 -49.94 31.63
C ARG A 42 -3.12 -48.88 31.63
N LEU A 43 -2.13 -49.01 32.52
CA LEU A 43 -0.97 -48.14 32.56
C LEU A 43 -0.12 -48.29 31.30
N ASP A 44 0.13 -49.52 30.85
CA ASP A 44 0.87 -49.81 29.61
C ASP A 44 0.13 -49.27 28.37
N ALA A 45 -1.20 -49.42 28.33
CA ALA A 45 -2.01 -48.83 27.27
C ALA A 45 -1.97 -47.29 27.28
N GLN A 46 -1.98 -46.66 28.46
CA GLN A 46 -1.85 -45.20 28.58
C GLN A 46 -0.43 -44.70 28.24
N LEU A 47 0.62 -45.40 28.69
CA LEU A 47 2.01 -45.10 28.35
C LEU A 47 2.31 -45.29 26.87
N SER A 48 1.60 -46.20 26.19
CA SER A 48 1.73 -46.38 24.73
C SER A 48 0.97 -45.32 23.92
N ALA A 49 -0.10 -44.73 24.49
CA ALA A 49 -0.88 -43.66 23.86
C ALA A 49 -0.33 -42.24 24.16
N ALA A 50 0.36 -42.07 25.29
CA ALA A 50 1.01 -40.82 25.69
C ALA A 50 2.07 -40.28 24.71
N PRO A 51 3.00 -41.08 24.13
CA PRO A 51 4.00 -40.59 23.20
C PRO A 51 3.37 -39.99 21.94
N ASN A 52 2.35 -40.63 21.36
CA ASN A 52 1.61 -40.09 20.22
C ASN A 52 0.96 -38.73 20.54
N ARG A 53 0.48 -38.52 21.77
CA ARG A 53 -0.15 -37.25 22.18
C ARG A 53 0.87 -36.13 22.40
N LEU A 54 2.02 -36.46 22.98
CA LEU A 54 3.14 -35.53 23.16
C LEU A 54 3.78 -35.14 21.81
N GLU A 55 3.86 -36.07 20.86
CA GLU A 55 4.33 -35.80 19.50
C GLU A 55 3.35 -34.90 18.73
N ILE A 56 2.03 -35.13 18.83
CA ILE A 56 1.01 -34.25 18.22
C ILE A 56 1.04 -32.85 18.83
N ASP A 57 1.16 -32.73 20.17
CA ASP A 57 1.23 -31.43 20.84
C ASP A 57 2.53 -30.69 20.48
N ALA A 58 3.66 -31.40 20.30
CA ALA A 58 4.92 -30.81 19.85
C ALA A 58 4.88 -30.36 18.38
N GLU A 59 4.24 -31.13 17.50
CA GLU A 59 4.05 -30.74 16.09
C GLU A 59 3.12 -29.53 15.97
N GLN A 60 2.05 -29.46 16.76
CA GLN A 60 1.16 -28.29 16.82
C GLN A 60 1.87 -27.05 17.38
N ALA A 61 2.67 -27.19 18.44
CA ALA A 61 3.47 -26.10 18.98
C ALA A 61 4.48 -25.56 17.95
N SER A 62 5.13 -26.44 17.19
CA SER A 62 6.03 -26.08 16.10
C SER A 62 5.32 -25.32 14.97
N LYS A 63 4.11 -25.75 14.58
CA LYS A 63 3.29 -25.02 13.58
C LYS A 63 2.87 -23.64 14.07
N ILE A 64 2.52 -23.50 15.35
CA ILE A 64 2.17 -22.21 15.95
C ILE A 64 3.40 -21.28 15.96
N ASP A 65 4.58 -21.78 16.31
CA ASP A 65 5.84 -21.02 16.30
C ASP A 65 6.20 -20.55 14.88
N LEU A 66 6.01 -21.42 13.88
CA LEU A 66 6.17 -21.05 12.47
C LEU A 66 5.22 -19.92 12.06
N ILE A 67 3.92 -20.03 12.38
CA ILE A 67 2.94 -18.99 12.07
C ILE A 67 3.27 -17.69 12.81
N GLN A 68 3.73 -17.76 14.06
CA GLN A 68 4.15 -16.57 14.81
C GLN A 68 5.35 -15.89 14.16
N THR A 69 6.32 -16.67 13.68
CA THR A 69 7.49 -16.17 12.95
C THR A 69 7.08 -15.52 11.63
N GLU A 70 6.22 -16.18 10.84
CA GLU A 70 5.69 -15.63 9.58
C GLU A 70 4.86 -14.35 9.83
N MET A 71 4.06 -14.32 10.88
CA MET A 71 3.27 -13.14 11.24
C MET A 71 4.14 -11.98 11.70
N ALA A 72 5.25 -12.26 12.39
CA ALA A 72 6.25 -11.26 12.75
C ALA A 72 6.97 -10.70 11.52
N ASP A 73 7.31 -11.56 10.54
CA ASP A 73 7.90 -11.12 9.26
C ASP A 73 6.95 -10.21 8.48
N ILE A 74 5.69 -10.62 8.29
CA ILE A 74 4.66 -9.81 7.63
C ILE A 74 4.47 -8.47 8.35
N SER A 75 4.41 -8.48 9.68
CA SER A 75 4.31 -7.25 10.48
C SER A 75 5.52 -6.33 10.26
N GLY A 76 6.73 -6.89 10.19
CA GLY A 76 7.95 -6.17 9.88
C GLY A 76 7.89 -5.49 8.51
N ARG A 77 7.46 -6.22 7.48
CA ARG A 77 7.30 -5.71 6.11
C ARG A 77 6.25 -4.61 6.02
N ILE A 78 5.10 -4.78 6.68
CA ILE A 78 4.06 -3.74 6.75
C ILE A 78 4.62 -2.46 7.39
N ARG A 79 5.41 -2.58 8.47
CA ARG A 79 6.03 -1.41 9.12
C ARG A 79 7.01 -0.69 8.19
N ALA A 80 7.81 -1.43 7.42
CA ALA A 80 8.71 -0.85 6.42
C ALA A 80 7.93 -0.11 5.33
N THR A 81 6.90 -0.74 4.75
CA THR A 81 6.04 -0.12 3.74
C THR A 81 5.31 1.12 4.27
N LYS A 82 4.86 1.10 5.54
CA LYS A 82 4.28 2.30 6.18
C LYS A 82 5.28 3.44 6.28
N ALA A 83 6.54 3.16 6.62
CA ALA A 83 7.58 4.18 6.69
C ALA A 83 7.91 4.76 5.30
N GLU A 84 7.95 3.93 4.26
CA GLU A 84 8.14 4.39 2.87
C GLU A 84 6.97 5.27 2.40
N ILE A 85 5.73 4.87 2.69
CA ILE A 85 4.54 5.68 2.36
C ILE A 85 4.52 6.98 3.16
N ALA A 86 4.88 6.93 4.45
CA ALA A 86 4.95 8.13 5.29
C ALA A 86 6.05 9.10 4.83
N ALA A 87 7.11 8.61 4.19
CA ALA A 87 8.12 9.46 3.57
C ALA A 87 7.59 10.20 2.33
N LEU A 88 6.65 9.60 1.60
CA LEU A 88 5.96 10.25 0.48
C LEU A 88 4.86 11.21 0.96
N ARG A 89 4.05 10.76 1.92
CA ARG A 89 2.96 11.55 2.51
C ARG A 89 2.75 11.20 3.97
N HIS A 90 3.26 12.08 4.84
CA HIS A 90 3.10 11.92 6.28
C HIS A 90 1.79 12.58 6.75
N PRO A 91 0.90 11.90 7.47
CA PRO A 91 -0.39 12.46 7.91
C PRO A 91 -0.26 13.66 8.87
N LEU A 92 0.92 13.84 9.47
CA LEU A 92 1.24 14.98 10.34
C LEU A 92 2.17 16.03 9.69
N ALA A 93 2.60 15.83 8.44
CA ALA A 93 3.35 16.86 7.73
C ALA A 93 2.42 18.01 7.33
N GLN A 94 2.95 19.24 7.35
CA GLN A 94 2.19 20.41 6.87
C GLN A 94 2.18 20.50 5.35
N ASP A 95 3.28 20.10 4.71
CA ASP A 95 3.46 20.21 3.28
C ASP A 95 3.15 18.88 2.58
N ASP A 96 2.31 18.96 1.55
CA ASP A 96 2.01 17.83 0.66
C ASP A 96 2.89 17.91 -0.60
N GLN A 97 3.86 17.01 -0.68
CA GLN A 97 4.82 16.98 -1.78
C GLN A 97 4.16 16.72 -3.13
N PHE A 98 3.10 15.89 -3.16
CA PHE A 98 2.35 15.61 -4.40
C PHE A 98 1.57 16.84 -4.86
N GLY A 99 0.89 17.53 -3.95
CA GLY A 99 0.21 18.79 -4.22
C GLY A 99 1.16 19.88 -4.71
N ILE A 100 2.33 20.04 -4.08
CA ILE A 100 3.35 21.00 -4.50
C ILE A 100 3.83 20.69 -5.92
N ALA A 101 4.28 19.46 -6.17
CA ALA A 101 4.77 19.06 -7.50
C ALA A 101 3.69 19.21 -8.59
N THR A 102 2.45 18.84 -8.29
CA THR A 102 1.31 18.99 -9.21
C THR A 102 1.00 20.45 -9.50
N SER A 103 1.05 21.31 -8.48
CA SER A 103 0.87 22.76 -8.63
C SER A 103 1.99 23.39 -9.45
N GLU A 104 3.24 22.99 -9.25
CA GLU A 104 4.38 23.48 -10.02
C GLU A 104 4.29 23.06 -11.49
N LEU A 105 3.97 21.79 -11.77
CA LEU A 105 3.75 21.32 -13.15
C LEU A 105 2.60 22.05 -13.84
N SER A 106 1.51 22.33 -13.12
CA SER A 106 0.38 23.11 -13.65
C SER A 106 0.78 24.55 -13.96
N ALA A 107 1.58 25.17 -13.08
CA ALA A 107 2.11 26.51 -13.30
C ALA A 107 3.04 26.56 -14.53
N ILE A 108 3.87 25.53 -14.74
CA ILE A 108 4.72 25.41 -15.93
C ILE A 108 3.85 25.36 -17.19
N VAL A 109 2.83 24.50 -17.22
CA VAL A 109 1.92 24.41 -18.38
C VAL A 109 1.32 25.78 -18.69
N SER A 110 0.70 26.42 -17.69
CA SER A 110 0.07 27.73 -17.86
C SER A 110 1.04 28.82 -18.31
N GLN A 111 2.25 28.87 -17.75
CA GLN A 111 3.28 29.82 -18.17
C GLN A 111 3.75 29.56 -19.61
N THR A 112 3.91 28.30 -20.00
CA THR A 112 4.33 27.96 -21.36
C THR A 112 3.24 28.25 -22.39
N GLU A 113 1.97 27.99 -22.07
CA GLU A 113 0.82 28.37 -22.91
C GLU A 113 0.76 29.89 -23.11
N GLY A 114 0.86 30.66 -22.02
CA GLY A 114 0.84 32.12 -22.10
C GLY A 114 2.06 32.72 -22.81
N ALA A 115 3.22 32.06 -22.76
CA ALA A 115 4.39 32.45 -23.54
C ALA A 115 4.19 32.14 -25.04
N THR A 116 3.62 30.98 -25.38
CA THR A 116 3.28 30.61 -26.75
C THR A 116 2.27 31.58 -27.36
N GLU A 117 1.22 31.95 -26.63
CA GLU A 117 0.23 32.95 -27.05
C GLU A 117 0.92 34.28 -27.40
N GLN A 118 1.82 34.76 -26.53
CA GLN A 118 2.58 36.00 -26.79
C GLN A 118 3.51 35.89 -28.01
N ILE A 119 4.07 34.72 -28.29
CA ILE A 119 4.89 34.47 -29.48
C ILE A 119 4.03 34.52 -30.74
N MET A 120 2.85 33.89 -30.72
CA MET A 120 1.90 33.93 -31.83
C MET A 120 1.44 35.38 -32.09
N ASP A 121 1.02 36.12 -31.06
CA ASP A 121 0.65 37.54 -31.14
C ASP A 121 1.78 38.42 -31.70
N ALA A 122 3.04 38.10 -31.37
CA ALA A 122 4.19 38.79 -31.94
C ALA A 122 4.35 38.46 -33.43
N GLY A 123 4.19 37.19 -33.82
CA GLY A 123 4.16 36.74 -35.21
C GLY A 123 3.11 37.49 -36.04
N GLU A 124 1.87 37.56 -35.54
CA GLU A 124 0.75 38.20 -36.24
C GLU A 124 1.03 39.70 -36.48
N ARG A 125 1.60 40.39 -35.48
CA ARG A 125 1.99 41.80 -35.63
C ARG A 125 3.12 42.00 -36.63
N VAL A 126 4.07 41.07 -36.70
CA VAL A 126 5.15 41.10 -37.69
C VAL A 126 4.59 40.84 -39.09
N GLU A 127 3.67 39.89 -39.22
CA GLU A 127 3.00 39.55 -40.48
C GLU A 127 2.16 40.72 -41.02
N ALA A 128 1.39 41.40 -40.16
CA ALA A 128 0.66 42.61 -40.53
C ALA A 128 1.59 43.74 -41.03
N ALA A 129 2.73 43.94 -40.35
CA ALA A 129 3.72 44.93 -40.79
C ALA A 129 4.37 44.55 -42.13
N LEU A 130 4.54 43.25 -42.39
CA LEU A 130 5.04 42.70 -43.65
C LEU A 130 4.05 42.94 -44.80
N GLU A 131 2.76 42.69 -44.56
CA GLU A 131 1.70 42.95 -45.54
C GLU A 131 1.62 44.45 -45.89
N ASP A 132 1.68 45.32 -44.88
CA ASP A 132 1.76 46.78 -45.07
C ASP A 132 2.98 47.17 -45.91
N LEU A 133 4.15 46.58 -45.64
CA LEU A 133 5.36 46.81 -46.43
C LEU A 133 5.18 46.35 -47.88
N LEU A 134 4.68 45.13 -48.11
CA LEU A 134 4.46 44.56 -49.44
C LEU A 134 3.50 45.39 -50.31
N SER A 135 2.62 46.19 -49.71
CA SER A 135 1.74 47.13 -50.41
C SER A 135 2.47 48.34 -51.01
N GLN A 136 3.71 48.61 -50.58
CA GLN A 136 4.53 49.72 -51.09
C GLN A 136 5.27 49.35 -52.38
N ASP A 137 5.54 50.36 -53.20
CA ASP A 137 6.33 50.17 -54.42
C ASP A 137 7.80 49.95 -54.05
N MET A 138 8.31 48.76 -54.37
CA MET A 138 9.65 48.31 -54.03
C MET A 138 10.17 47.34 -55.09
N ASP A 139 11.49 47.16 -55.14
CA ASP A 139 12.12 46.26 -56.10
C ASP A 139 11.83 44.77 -55.82
N ASP A 140 12.04 43.94 -56.84
CA ASP A 140 11.75 42.51 -56.78
C ASP A 140 12.61 41.77 -55.74
N TYR A 141 13.81 42.27 -55.43
CA TYR A 141 14.69 41.67 -54.44
C TYR A 141 14.13 41.88 -53.02
N ALA A 142 13.66 43.08 -52.72
CA ALA A 142 13.01 43.41 -51.45
C ALA A 142 11.74 42.57 -51.25
N LYS A 143 10.89 42.44 -52.28
CA LYS A 143 9.69 41.57 -52.23
C LYS A 143 10.04 40.12 -51.95
N ALA A 144 11.07 39.58 -52.60
CA ALA A 144 11.51 38.21 -52.37
C ALA A 144 12.00 38.01 -50.92
N ARG A 145 12.75 38.97 -50.35
CA ARG A 145 13.21 38.89 -48.96
C ARG A 145 12.06 38.97 -47.95
N LEU A 146 11.03 39.78 -48.22
CA LEU A 146 9.84 39.84 -47.40
C LEU A 146 9.04 38.53 -47.45
N GLY A 147 8.94 37.92 -48.64
CA GLY A 147 8.38 36.56 -48.80
C GLY A 147 9.11 35.52 -47.95
N ASP A 148 10.44 35.51 -47.99
CA ASP A 148 11.24 34.58 -47.15
C ASP A 148 10.95 34.77 -45.64
N ILE A 149 10.69 35.99 -45.17
CA ILE A 149 10.34 36.25 -43.77
C ILE A 149 8.94 35.73 -43.45
N SER A 150 7.97 35.90 -44.36
CA SER A 150 6.62 35.35 -44.23
C SER A 150 6.64 33.82 -44.07
N ASP A 151 7.50 33.15 -44.83
CA ASP A 151 7.70 31.70 -44.74
C ASP A 151 8.28 31.29 -43.37
N GLU A 152 9.21 32.08 -42.82
CA GLU A 152 9.75 31.83 -41.47
C GLU A 152 8.70 32.06 -40.36
N ILE A 153 7.82 33.05 -40.49
CA ILE A 153 6.71 33.27 -39.54
C ILE A 153 5.75 32.08 -39.57
N THR A 154 5.44 31.56 -40.75
CA THR A 154 4.60 30.36 -40.91
C THR A 154 5.22 29.17 -40.16
N LYS A 155 6.52 28.94 -40.29
CA LYS A 155 7.24 27.90 -39.53
C LYS A 155 7.18 28.12 -38.01
N ILE A 156 7.19 29.37 -37.53
CA ILE A 156 7.03 29.67 -36.10
C ILE A 156 5.67 29.18 -35.62
N TYR A 157 4.57 29.45 -36.36
CA TYR A 157 3.25 28.97 -36.00
C TYR A 157 3.18 27.43 -35.98
N GLU A 158 3.74 26.77 -36.99
CA GLU A 158 3.80 25.30 -37.03
C GLU A 158 4.55 24.70 -35.84
N ASN A 159 5.70 25.30 -35.46
CA ASN A 159 6.48 24.86 -34.31
C ASN A 159 5.74 25.10 -32.99
N CYS A 160 5.01 26.21 -32.87
CA CYS A 160 4.22 26.50 -31.67
C CYS A 160 3.03 25.53 -31.52
N ASN A 161 2.49 24.99 -32.62
CA ASN A 161 1.42 24.00 -32.57
C ASN A 161 1.85 22.69 -31.87
N PHE A 162 3.13 22.32 -31.92
CA PHE A 162 3.66 21.17 -31.15
C PHE A 162 3.65 21.40 -29.63
N GLN A 163 3.54 22.64 -29.15
CA GLN A 163 3.46 22.93 -27.71
C GLN A 163 2.14 22.46 -27.12
N ASP A 164 1.03 22.48 -27.87
CA ASP A 164 -0.27 22.01 -27.39
C ASP A 164 -0.20 20.52 -26.98
N LEU A 165 0.44 19.68 -27.81
CA LEU A 165 0.66 18.28 -27.47
C LEU A 165 1.50 18.11 -26.19
N THR A 166 2.45 19.02 -25.95
CA THR A 166 3.28 19.00 -24.74
C THR A 166 2.48 19.38 -23.50
N GLY A 167 1.65 20.43 -23.58
CA GLY A 167 0.71 20.82 -22.52
C GLY A 167 -0.26 19.69 -22.17
N GLN A 168 -0.83 19.02 -23.17
CA GLN A 168 -1.69 17.85 -22.98
C GLN A 168 -0.95 16.69 -22.31
N ARG A 169 0.29 16.39 -22.71
CA ARG A 169 1.10 15.31 -22.10
C ARG A 169 1.41 15.61 -20.63
N ILE A 170 1.78 16.84 -20.30
CA ILE A 170 2.04 17.23 -18.90
C ILE A 170 0.75 17.15 -18.08
N THR A 171 -0.38 17.59 -18.64
CA THR A 171 -1.70 17.46 -17.99
C THR A 171 -2.07 16.01 -17.67
N LYS A 172 -1.74 15.07 -18.57
CA LYS A 172 -1.89 13.62 -18.30
C LYS A 172 -0.99 13.15 -17.16
N VAL A 173 0.27 13.61 -17.11
CA VAL A 173 1.19 13.30 -16.00
C VAL A 173 0.65 13.81 -14.67
N ILE A 174 0.16 15.05 -14.64
CA ILE A 174 -0.51 15.64 -13.48
C ILE A 174 -1.67 14.74 -13.02
N SER A 175 -2.53 14.31 -13.95
CA SER A 175 -3.67 13.44 -13.63
C SER A 175 -3.24 12.10 -12.99
N VAL A 176 -2.13 11.52 -13.46
CA VAL A 176 -1.56 10.30 -12.89
C VAL A 176 -1.00 10.55 -11.49
N LEU A 177 -0.31 11.67 -11.27
CA LEU A 177 0.21 12.04 -9.96
C LEU A 177 -0.92 12.24 -8.95
N THR A 178 -2.00 12.94 -9.33
CA THR A 178 -3.21 13.08 -8.49
C THR A 178 -3.84 11.73 -8.17
N TYR A 179 -3.93 10.82 -9.14
CA TYR A 179 -4.44 9.47 -8.88
C TYR A 179 -3.57 8.66 -7.90
N ILE A 180 -2.24 8.78 -8.02
CA ILE A 180 -1.31 8.15 -7.08
C ILE A 180 -1.48 8.76 -5.68
N GLU A 181 -1.59 10.08 -5.59
CA GLU A 181 -1.82 10.81 -4.36
C GLU A 181 -3.08 10.32 -3.63
N GLU A 182 -4.22 10.23 -4.33
CA GLU A 182 -5.48 9.72 -3.76
C GLU A 182 -5.34 8.30 -3.19
N ARG A 183 -4.52 7.44 -3.82
CA ARG A 183 -4.29 6.06 -3.35
C ARG A 183 -3.38 6.01 -2.15
N VAL A 184 -2.33 6.82 -2.13
CA VAL A 184 -1.47 7.00 -0.97
C VAL A 184 -2.31 7.50 0.21
N ASP A 185 -3.19 8.46 -0.03
CA ASP A 185 -4.12 8.98 0.97
C ASP A 185 -5.05 7.92 1.55
N ALA A 186 -5.64 7.09 0.68
CA ALA A 186 -6.50 6.01 1.11
C ALA A 186 -5.73 4.97 1.97
N MET A 187 -4.46 4.70 1.64
CA MET A 187 -3.60 3.81 2.43
C MET A 187 -3.28 4.42 3.81
N VAL A 188 -2.89 5.69 3.85
CA VAL A 188 -2.63 6.41 5.10
C VAL A 188 -3.88 6.48 5.98
N GLY A 189 -5.04 6.80 5.38
CA GLY A 189 -6.32 6.87 6.08
C GLY A 189 -6.83 5.52 6.61
N ALA A 190 -6.38 4.39 6.05
CA ALA A 190 -6.70 3.06 6.57
C ALA A 190 -5.92 2.72 7.85
N TRP A 191 -4.87 3.47 8.17
CA TRP A 191 -4.03 3.25 9.34
C TRP A 191 -4.33 4.24 10.47
N ASN A 192 -4.04 3.84 11.70
CA ASN A 192 -4.20 4.74 12.85
C ASN A 192 -3.08 5.78 12.85
N ILE A 193 -3.43 7.07 12.88
CA ILE A 193 -2.48 8.20 12.89
C ILE A 193 -1.41 8.03 13.98
N LYS A 194 -1.76 7.44 15.13
CA LYS A 194 -0.82 7.18 16.22
C LYS A 194 0.37 6.30 15.83
N GLU A 195 0.22 5.47 14.81
CA GLU A 195 1.30 4.61 14.31
C GLU A 195 2.37 5.40 13.55
N PHE A 196 2.05 6.62 13.11
CA PHE A 196 2.97 7.53 12.41
C PHE A 196 3.63 8.54 13.35
N GLU A 197 3.14 8.75 14.57
CA GLU A 197 3.73 9.70 15.53
C GLU A 197 5.20 9.40 15.86
N ALA A 198 5.59 8.12 15.80
CA ALA A 198 6.96 7.67 16.03
C ALA A 198 7.83 7.66 14.76
N MET A 199 7.25 7.94 13.59
CA MET A 199 7.97 8.00 12.33
C MET A 199 8.58 9.39 12.13
N PRO A 200 9.76 9.50 11.50
CA PRO A 200 10.34 10.79 11.18
C PRO A 200 9.44 11.53 10.18
N LEU A 201 9.27 12.83 10.40
CA LEU A 201 8.66 13.69 9.39
C LEU A 201 9.59 13.73 8.16
N PRO A 202 9.03 13.73 6.94
CA PRO A 202 9.82 13.88 5.73
C PRO A 202 10.55 15.23 5.75
N ASP A 203 11.84 15.22 5.40
CA ASP A 203 12.57 16.45 5.11
C ASP A 203 11.96 17.07 3.84
N VAL A 204 11.48 18.31 3.92
CA VAL A 204 10.85 19.04 2.81
C VAL A 204 11.91 19.58 1.82
N GLU A 205 13.17 19.13 1.90
CA GLU A 205 14.22 19.52 0.96
C GLU A 205 14.19 18.65 -0.31
N LEU A 206 13.25 18.95 -1.21
CA LEU A 206 13.33 18.55 -2.62
C LEU A 206 14.47 19.28 -3.39
N THR A 207 15.28 20.07 -2.70
CA THR A 207 16.43 20.82 -3.24
C THR A 207 17.66 19.97 -3.57
N ARG A 208 17.58 18.64 -3.53
CA ARG A 208 18.72 17.78 -3.89
C ARG A 208 18.92 17.68 -5.40
N LYS A 209 19.81 18.57 -5.86
CA LYS A 209 20.69 18.49 -7.05
C LYS A 209 20.03 18.64 -8.42
N ASP A 210 19.76 19.90 -8.77
CA ASP A 210 19.72 20.36 -10.17
C ASP A 210 21.12 20.46 -10.82
N GLU A 211 22.20 20.21 -10.07
CA GLU A 211 23.58 20.38 -10.55
C GLU A 211 23.98 19.44 -11.70
N ASP A 212 23.21 18.39 -11.99
CA ASP A 212 23.53 17.37 -13.01
C ASP A 212 22.41 17.17 -14.06
N LEU A 213 21.36 17.99 -14.04
CA LEU A 213 20.31 17.96 -15.06
C LEU A 213 20.80 18.63 -16.34
N SER A 214 21.48 17.85 -17.20
CA SER A 214 21.69 18.20 -18.60
C SER A 214 20.33 18.24 -19.31
N LEU A 215 19.69 19.41 -19.33
CA LEU A 215 18.48 19.69 -20.09
C LEU A 215 18.80 19.72 -21.59
N THR A 216 18.96 18.54 -22.19
CA THR A 216 18.90 18.40 -23.65
C THR A 216 17.44 18.44 -24.08
N GLY A 217 17.10 19.45 -24.89
CA GLY A 217 15.83 19.57 -25.60
C GLY A 217 15.51 18.34 -26.45
N PRO A 218 14.32 18.30 -27.08
CA PRO A 218 13.73 17.07 -27.55
C PRO A 218 14.61 16.34 -28.59
N ALA A 219 15.16 15.21 -28.16
CA ALA A 219 15.62 14.14 -29.03
C ALA A 219 14.84 12.89 -28.63
N GLN A 220 13.73 12.62 -29.31
CA GLN A 220 13.60 11.42 -30.15
C GLN A 220 12.18 11.24 -30.68
N GLU A 221 12.11 11.24 -32.02
CA GLU A 221 11.30 10.28 -32.77
C GLU A 221 11.38 8.89 -32.12
N THR A 222 10.27 8.16 -32.12
CA THR A 222 10.10 6.74 -31.74
C THR A 222 9.71 6.43 -30.29
N THR A 223 8.40 6.40 -30.02
CA THR A 223 7.80 5.24 -29.33
C THR A 223 6.33 5.08 -29.72
N GLY A 224 6.09 4.38 -30.83
CA GLY A 224 5.02 3.38 -31.04
C GLY A 224 3.53 3.70 -30.84
N ASP A 225 3.13 4.88 -30.41
CA ASP A 225 1.71 5.19 -30.12
C ASP A 225 1.33 6.63 -30.49
N THR A 226 2.05 7.21 -31.45
CA THR A 226 1.62 8.45 -32.11
C THR A 226 0.60 8.03 -33.16
N PHE A 227 -0.66 8.45 -33.00
CA PHE A 227 -1.66 8.34 -34.06
C PHE A 227 -1.04 8.90 -35.34
N ASP A 228 -0.89 8.04 -36.35
CA ASP A 228 -0.35 8.46 -37.63
C ASP A 228 -1.36 9.44 -38.25
N GLN A 229 -0.90 10.49 -38.92
CA GLN A 229 -1.78 11.46 -39.59
C GLN A 229 -2.73 10.74 -40.57
N ASN A 230 -2.28 9.60 -41.10
CA ASN A 230 -3.07 8.68 -41.92
C ASN A 230 -4.31 8.10 -41.20
N ASP A 231 -4.26 7.90 -39.87
CA ASP A 231 -5.39 7.40 -39.08
C ASP A 231 -6.44 8.49 -38.84
N ILE A 232 -6.02 9.76 -38.81
CA ILE A 232 -6.91 10.93 -38.67
C ILE A 232 -7.68 11.16 -39.97
N ASP A 233 -6.99 11.09 -41.11
CA ASP A 233 -7.61 11.30 -42.42
C ASP A 233 -8.66 10.21 -42.73
N ALA A 234 -8.43 8.98 -42.27
CA ALA A 234 -9.38 7.86 -42.41
C ALA A 234 -10.70 8.01 -41.61
N LEU A 235 -10.78 8.98 -40.68
CA LEU A 235 -11.99 9.24 -39.89
C LEU A 235 -12.97 10.19 -40.60
N PHE A 236 -12.51 10.90 -41.63
CA PHE A 236 -13.27 11.94 -42.33
C PHE A 236 -13.58 11.63 -43.81
N ASP A 237 -13.15 10.46 -44.31
CA ASP A 237 -13.57 9.83 -45.58
C ASP A 237 -14.71 8.81 -45.37
#